data_AF-A0A265QB37-F1
#
_entry.id   AF-A0A265QB37-F1
#
_cell.length_a   1.000
_cell.length_b   1.000
_cell.length_c   1.000
_cell.angle_alpha   90.00
_cell.angle_beta   90.00
_cell.angle_gamma   90.00
#
_symmetry.space_group_name_H-M   'P 1'
#
loop_
_entity.id
_entity.type
_entity.pdbx_description
1 polymer ?
#
loop_
_entity_poly.entity_id
_entity_poly.type
_entity_poly.pdbx_seq_one_letter_code
_entity_poly.pdbx_strand_id
1 'polypeptide(L)'
;MPVEFALENSELYFDNIWCYKKNSDFIKTEKTDGVFRYVKFIDREQTELDFIEVLFNKVENGIFYYQKNHNIMINTDKAFIKKDKISILAPEVILLYKSRNYENNDYKHDFDAVINKLEKERYDWFINAMNIVYPEGHPWIK
;
A
#
# COMPACT_ATOMS: atom_id res chain seq x y z
N MET A 1 0.82 -13.72 -14.10
CA MET A 1 2.15 -14.28 -13.80
C MET A 1 2.08 -15.12 -12.54
N PRO A 2 2.48 -16.40 -12.61
CA PRO A 2 2.56 -17.29 -11.44
C PRO A 2 3.62 -16.81 -10.43
N VAL A 3 3.47 -17.19 -9.16
CA VAL A 3 4.42 -16.83 -8.09
C VAL A 3 5.78 -17.46 -8.35
N GLU A 4 5.80 -18.68 -8.87
CA GLU A 4 6.99 -19.45 -9.21
C GLU A 4 7.86 -18.69 -10.22
N PHE A 5 7.24 -18.12 -11.25
CA PHE A 5 7.94 -17.31 -12.25
C PHE A 5 8.56 -16.06 -11.61
N ALA A 6 7.84 -15.39 -10.70
CA ALA A 6 8.38 -14.20 -10.01
C ALA A 6 9.57 -14.54 -9.10
N LEU A 7 9.56 -15.72 -8.49
CA LEU A 7 10.67 -16.20 -7.66
C LEU A 7 11.90 -16.63 -8.49
N GLU A 8 11.68 -17.24 -9.66
CA GLU A 8 12.74 -17.69 -10.56
C GLU A 8 13.38 -16.54 -11.35
N ASN A 9 12.69 -15.41 -11.51
CA ASN A 9 13.14 -14.24 -12.27
C ASN A 9 13.28 -13.02 -11.34
N SER A 10 14.05 -13.16 -10.25
CA SER A 10 14.23 -12.12 -9.22
C SER A 10 14.85 -10.81 -9.74
N GLU A 11 15.46 -10.85 -10.93
CA GLU A 11 15.95 -9.69 -11.68
C GLU A 11 14.81 -8.84 -12.27
N LEU A 12 13.64 -9.44 -12.48
CA LEU A 12 12.42 -8.70 -12.79
C LEU A 12 11.90 -8.08 -11.49
N TYR A 13 11.73 -6.77 -11.51
CA TYR A 13 11.30 -6.02 -10.34
C TYR A 13 9.80 -6.26 -10.08
N PHE A 14 9.47 -6.80 -8.91
CA PHE A 14 8.10 -6.98 -8.43
C PHE A 14 7.87 -6.20 -7.14
N ASP A 15 6.89 -5.29 -7.14
CA ASP A 15 6.50 -4.55 -5.93
C ASP A 15 5.57 -5.35 -5.02
N ASN A 16 4.87 -6.34 -5.58
CA ASN A 16 3.78 -7.04 -4.92
C ASN A 16 3.49 -8.42 -5.52
N ILE A 17 2.86 -9.28 -4.73
CA ILE A 17 2.23 -10.53 -5.17
C ILE A 17 0.74 -10.46 -4.86
N TRP A 18 -0.08 -10.81 -5.83
CA TRP A 18 -1.53 -10.97 -5.66
C TRP A 18 -1.91 -12.44 -5.58
N CYS A 19 -2.58 -12.80 -4.49
CA CYS A 19 -3.15 -14.11 -4.27
C CYS A 19 -4.68 -13.96 -4.23
N TYR A 20 -5.39 -14.73 -5.04
CA TYR A 20 -6.85 -14.74 -5.00
C TYR A 20 -7.39 -16.17 -5.13
N LYS A 21 -8.53 -16.40 -4.46
CA LYS A 21 -9.21 -17.70 -4.44
C LYS A 21 -9.74 -18.01 -5.84
N LYS A 22 -9.48 -19.23 -6.30
CA LYS A 22 -10.02 -19.72 -7.58
C LYS A 22 -11.55 -19.62 -7.57
N ASN A 23 -12.11 -19.07 -8.64
CA ASN A 23 -13.55 -18.81 -8.79
C ASN A 23 -14.14 -17.77 -7.81
N SER A 24 -13.32 -16.95 -7.15
CA SER A 24 -13.86 -15.79 -6.42
C SER A 24 -14.56 -14.84 -7.39
N ASP A 25 -15.72 -14.33 -6.97
CA ASP A 25 -16.47 -13.30 -7.69
C ASP A 25 -15.99 -11.89 -7.36
N PHE A 26 -15.06 -11.75 -6.41
CA PHE A 26 -14.52 -10.47 -5.93
C PHE A 26 -13.55 -9.82 -6.93
N ILE A 27 -12.87 -10.62 -7.76
CA ILE A 27 -11.87 -10.15 -8.71
C ILE A 27 -12.17 -10.72 -10.09
N LYS A 28 -12.33 -9.83 -11.07
CA LYS A 28 -12.39 -10.18 -12.49
C LYS A 28 -11.03 -9.99 -13.12
N THR A 29 -10.51 -11.05 -13.72
CA THR A 29 -9.21 -11.03 -14.42
C THR A 29 -9.36 -11.47 -15.87
N GLU A 30 -8.75 -10.76 -16.81
CA GLU A 30 -8.49 -11.24 -18.17
C GLU A 30 -6.99 -11.52 -18.31
N LYS A 31 -6.61 -12.68 -18.84
CA LYS A 31 -5.21 -13.06 -19.08
C LYS A 31 -4.94 -13.12 -20.58
N THR A 32 -3.77 -12.65 -20.99
CA THR A 32 -3.21 -12.82 -22.34
C THR A 32 -1.78 -13.32 -22.19
N ASP A 33 -1.46 -14.46 -22.80
CA ASP A 33 -0.13 -15.09 -22.74
C ASP A 33 0.46 -15.23 -21.31
N GLY A 34 -0.39 -15.58 -20.34
CA GLY A 34 0.00 -15.74 -18.93
C GLY A 34 0.19 -14.44 -18.14
N VAL A 35 0.06 -13.29 -18.81
CA VAL A 35 0.07 -11.95 -18.20
C VAL A 35 -1.36 -11.48 -17.96
N PHE A 36 -1.59 -10.76 -16.87
CA PHE A 36 -2.90 -10.14 -16.61
C PHE A 36 -3.06 -8.93 -17.53
N ARG A 37 -4.01 -9.00 -18.45
CA ARG A 37 -4.39 -7.88 -19.33
C ARG A 37 -5.34 -6.92 -18.63
N TYR A 38 -6.22 -7.46 -17.79
CA TYR A 38 -7.23 -6.70 -17.06
C TYR A 38 -7.40 -7.28 -15.67
N VAL A 39 -7.47 -6.43 -14.65
CA VAL A 39 -7.89 -6.78 -13.30
C VAL A 39 -8.88 -5.72 -12.80
N LYS A 40 -10.03 -6.18 -12.32
CA LYS A 40 -11.03 -5.31 -11.66
C LYS A 40 -11.52 -5.96 -10.39
N PHE A 41 -11.42 -5.22 -9.29
CA PHE A 41 -12.09 -5.53 -8.04
C PHE A 41 -13.57 -5.15 -8.17
N ILE A 42 -14.45 -6.00 -7.66
CA ILE A 42 -15.86 -5.65 -7.52
C ILE A 42 -15.99 -4.68 -6.36
N ASP A 43 -16.73 -3.60 -6.59
CA ASP A 43 -16.96 -2.52 -5.64
C ASP A 43 -17.89 -2.99 -4.50
N ARG A 44 -17.32 -3.79 -3.60
CA ARG A 44 -17.94 -4.29 -2.37
C ARG A 44 -16.86 -4.55 -1.34
N GLU A 45 -17.24 -4.61 -0.07
CA GLU A 45 -16.32 -5.05 0.98
C GLU A 45 -15.90 -6.51 0.79
N GLN A 46 -14.63 -6.80 1.11
CA GLN A 46 -14.13 -8.15 1.17
C GLN A 46 -14.53 -8.80 2.51
N THR A 47 -15.53 -9.69 2.47
CA THR A 47 -16.06 -10.39 3.65
C THR A 47 -15.47 -11.79 3.86
N GLU A 48 -14.75 -12.33 2.87
CA GLU A 48 -14.05 -13.62 2.91
C GLU A 48 -12.57 -13.44 2.53
N LEU A 49 -11.73 -14.44 2.81
CA LEU A 49 -10.32 -14.43 2.40
C LEU A 49 -10.17 -14.79 0.90
N ASP A 50 -10.84 -14.02 0.06
CA ASP A 50 -10.86 -14.18 -1.39
C ASP A 50 -9.66 -13.56 -2.08
N PHE A 51 -9.05 -12.56 -1.43
CA PHE A 51 -7.89 -11.85 -1.94
C PHE A 51 -6.91 -11.49 -0.82
N ILE A 52 -5.63 -11.61 -1.12
CA ILE A 52 -4.52 -11.11 -0.32
C ILE A 52 -3.52 -10.49 -1.28
N GLU A 53 -3.06 -9.30 -0.94
CA GLU A 53 -1.89 -8.69 -1.54
C GLU A 53 -0.71 -8.77 -0.56
N VAL A 54 0.43 -9.26 -1.05
CA VAL A 54 1.70 -9.23 -0.33
C VAL A 54 2.54 -8.12 -0.95
N LEU A 55 2.76 -7.05 -0.19
CA LEU A 55 3.63 -5.94 -0.59
C LEU A 55 5.04 -6.18 -0.08
N PHE A 56 6.02 -6.11 -0.97
CA PHE A 56 7.43 -6.15 -0.56
C PHE A 56 7.89 -4.73 -0.20
N ASN A 57 8.41 -4.58 1.00
CA ASN A 57 8.98 -3.32 1.47
C ASN A 57 10.40 -3.56 1.93
N LYS A 58 11.31 -2.65 1.57
CA LYS A 58 12.68 -2.70 2.07
C LYS A 58 12.73 -2.27 3.54
N VAL A 59 13.34 -3.10 4.37
CA VAL A 59 13.69 -2.79 5.76
C VAL A 59 15.16 -3.13 5.97
N GLU A 60 15.96 -2.18 6.44
CA GLU A 60 17.40 -2.35 6.65
C GLU A 60 17.84 -1.57 7.89
N ASN A 61 18.61 -2.20 8.78
CA ASN A 61 19.15 -1.58 10.00
C ASN A 61 18.11 -0.85 10.87
N GLY A 62 16.90 -1.40 10.97
CA GLY A 62 15.80 -0.81 11.75
C GLY A 62 15.04 0.33 11.04
N ILE A 63 15.36 0.60 9.78
CA ILE A 63 14.71 1.62 8.95
C ILE A 63 13.79 0.97 7.93
N PHE A 64 12.54 1.43 7.88
CA PHE A 64 11.58 1.13 6.82
C PHE A 64 11.72 2.16 5.69
N TYR A 65 11.78 1.69 4.46
CA TYR A 65 11.85 2.52 3.25
C TYR A 65 10.51 2.49 2.54
N TYR A 66 9.98 3.66 2.20
CA TYR A 66 8.79 3.74 1.37
C TYR A 66 9.10 3.25 -0.05
N GLN A 67 8.44 2.16 -0.47
CA GLN A 67 8.77 1.43 -1.70
C GLN A 67 8.77 2.31 -2.96
N LYS A 68 7.94 3.36 -3.00
CA LYS A 68 7.85 4.24 -4.18
C LYS A 68 8.86 5.38 -4.18
N ASN A 69 9.48 5.68 -3.05
CA ASN A 69 10.54 6.69 -2.95
C ASN A 69 11.40 6.43 -1.69
N HIS A 70 12.58 5.84 -1.89
CA HIS A 70 13.51 5.50 -0.79
C HIS A 70 14.12 6.70 -0.06
N ASN A 71 13.89 7.95 -0.52
CA ASN A 71 14.24 9.13 0.26
C ASN A 71 13.28 9.36 1.44
N ILE A 72 12.14 8.65 1.44
CA ILE A 72 11.17 8.67 2.52
C ILE A 72 11.39 7.44 3.39
N MET A 73 11.79 7.69 4.62
CA MET A 73 12.20 6.68 5.59
C MET A 73 11.53 6.93 6.92
N ILE A 74 11.35 5.85 7.69
CA ILE A 74 10.86 5.92 9.06
C ILE A 74 11.43 4.75 9.85
N ASN A 75 11.69 4.94 11.15
CA ASN A 75 12.12 3.82 11.98
C ASN A 75 11.00 2.75 12.06
N THR A 76 11.40 1.49 12.09
CA THR A 76 10.49 0.34 12.10
C THR A 76 9.51 0.33 13.28
N ASP A 77 9.93 0.80 14.46
CA ASP A 77 9.07 0.94 15.65
C ASP A 77 7.95 1.98 15.47
N LYS A 78 8.14 2.92 14.55
CA LYS A 78 7.12 3.92 14.17
C LYS A 78 6.30 3.50 12.96
N ALA A 79 6.95 2.81 12.01
CA ALA A 79 6.33 2.29 10.79
C ALA A 79 5.25 1.24 11.07
N PHE A 80 5.44 0.46 12.14
CA PHE A 80 4.55 -0.63 12.51
C PHE A 80 3.93 -0.39 13.89
N ILE A 81 2.62 -0.52 13.98
CA ILE A 81 1.87 -0.56 15.24
C ILE A 81 1.57 -2.01 15.58
N LYS A 82 1.94 -2.45 16.78
CA LYS A 82 1.57 -3.78 17.27
C LYS A 82 0.14 -3.75 17.82
N LYS A 83 -0.72 -4.60 17.27
CA LYS A 83 -2.06 -4.90 17.78
C LYS A 83 -2.14 -6.39 18.08
N ASP A 84 -2.11 -6.75 19.35
CA ASP A 84 -1.99 -8.13 19.83
C ASP A 84 -0.78 -8.86 19.21
N LYS A 85 -1.04 -9.90 18.40
CA LYS A 85 -0.03 -10.71 17.72
C LYS A 85 0.26 -10.23 16.29
N ILE A 86 -0.39 -9.16 15.84
CA ILE A 86 -0.30 -8.67 14.47
C ILE A 86 0.38 -7.30 14.47
N SER A 87 1.36 -7.13 13.59
CA SER A 87 1.91 -5.81 13.27
C SER A 87 1.16 -5.25 12.08
N ILE A 88 0.60 -4.05 12.22
CA ILE A 88 -0.04 -3.31 11.14
C ILE A 88 0.81 -2.11 10.79
N LEU A 89 0.79 -1.68 9.52
CA LEU A 89 1.43 -0.42 9.14
C LEU A 89 0.73 0.76 9.83
N ALA A 90 1.53 1.75 10.21
CA ALA A 90 1.03 2.95 10.83
C ALA A 90 0.11 3.72 9.85
N PRO A 91 -0.97 4.36 10.36
CA PRO A 91 -1.96 5.02 9.52
C PRO A 91 -1.36 6.04 8.55
N GLU A 92 -0.38 6.83 8.98
CA GLU A 92 0.32 7.80 8.13
C GLU A 92 1.06 7.17 6.95
N VAL A 93 1.62 5.97 7.13
CA VAL A 93 2.28 5.22 6.05
C VAL A 93 1.23 4.72 5.06
N ILE A 94 0.08 4.23 5.55
CA ILE A 94 -1.04 3.80 4.71
C ILE A 94 -1.64 4.99 3.94
N LEU A 95 -1.80 6.16 4.57
CA LEU A 95 -2.26 7.37 3.88
C LEU A 95 -1.31 7.75 2.74
N LEU A 96 0.01 7.64 2.95
CA LEU A 96 0.99 7.92 1.89
C LEU A 96 0.85 6.94 0.70
N TYR A 97 0.53 5.67 0.94
CA TYR A 97 0.21 4.73 -0.13
C TYR A 97 -1.07 5.10 -0.88
N LYS A 98 -2.11 5.49 -0.14
CA LYS A 98 -3.43 5.83 -0.69
C LYS A 98 -3.44 7.16 -1.45
N SER A 99 -2.58 8.11 -1.12
CA SER A 99 -2.51 9.41 -1.79
C SER A 99 -2.25 9.30 -3.30
N ARG A 100 -1.58 8.22 -3.74
CA ARG A 100 -1.33 7.95 -5.16
C ARG A 100 -2.61 7.77 -5.98
N ASN A 101 -3.72 7.45 -5.33
CA ASN A 101 -5.05 7.33 -5.95
C ASN A 101 -6.06 8.17 -5.16
N TYR A 102 -5.73 9.45 -4.93
CA TYR A 102 -6.52 10.36 -4.08
C TYR A 102 -7.96 10.60 -4.57
N GLU A 103 -8.26 10.28 -5.83
CA GLU A 103 -9.59 10.39 -6.44
C GLU A 103 -10.54 9.26 -6.01
N ASN A 104 -10.00 8.19 -5.40
CA ASN A 104 -10.82 7.14 -4.81
C ASN A 104 -11.53 7.67 -3.55
N ASN A 105 -12.86 7.56 -3.55
CA ASN A 105 -13.72 8.07 -2.46
C ASN A 105 -13.44 7.40 -1.11
N ASP A 106 -13.16 6.10 -1.09
CA ASP A 106 -12.83 5.37 0.15
C ASP A 106 -11.50 5.88 0.72
N TYR A 107 -10.53 6.14 -0.15
CA TYR A 107 -9.22 6.65 0.27
C TYR A 107 -9.32 8.07 0.81
N LYS A 108 -10.19 8.90 0.22
CA LYS A 108 -10.50 10.23 0.76
C LYS A 108 -11.21 10.13 2.12
N HIS A 109 -12.16 9.20 2.27
CA HIS A 109 -12.84 8.95 3.53
C HIS A 109 -11.85 8.54 4.63
N ASP A 110 -10.94 7.62 4.33
CA ASP A 110 -9.89 7.19 5.26
C ASP A 110 -8.95 8.33 5.65
N PHE A 111 -8.56 9.17 4.69
CA PHE A 111 -7.77 10.37 4.94
C PHE A 111 -8.47 11.29 5.94
N ASP A 112 -9.73 11.65 5.68
CA ASP A 112 -10.52 12.53 6.56
C ASP A 112 -10.72 11.96 7.96
N ALA A 113 -10.89 10.63 8.05
CA ALA A 113 -11.10 9.94 9.32
C ALA A 113 -9.85 9.87 10.19
N VAL A 114 -8.65 9.94 9.59
CA VAL A 114 -7.36 9.71 10.25
C VAL A 114 -6.56 10.98 10.47
N ILE A 115 -6.49 11.90 9.49
CA ILE A 115 -5.48 12.97 9.47
C ILE A 115 -5.49 13.86 10.72
N ASN A 116 -6.67 14.21 11.23
CA ASN A 116 -6.84 15.07 12.40
C ASN A 116 -6.69 14.31 13.74
N LYS A 117 -6.46 12.99 13.71
CA LYS A 117 -6.26 12.15 14.89
C LYS A 117 -4.81 11.68 15.04
N LEU A 118 -3.95 11.98 14.06
CA LEU A 118 -2.53 11.68 14.15
C LEU A 118 -1.88 12.53 15.24
N GLU A 119 -1.02 11.91 16.04
CA GLU A 119 -0.13 12.64 16.93
C GLU A 119 0.82 13.53 16.12
N LYS A 120 1.26 14.63 16.73
CA LYS A 120 2.06 15.67 16.06
C LYS A 120 3.25 15.10 15.28
N GLU A 121 4.00 14.16 15.87
CA GLU A 121 5.16 13.57 15.20
C GLU A 121 4.79 12.78 13.93
N ARG A 122 3.72 11.99 13.99
CA ARG A 122 3.23 11.19 12.85
C ARG A 122 2.66 12.08 11.76
N TYR A 123 1.94 13.13 12.16
CA TYR A 123 1.45 14.16 11.25
C TYR A 123 2.60 14.87 10.54
N ASP A 124 3.60 15.34 11.29
CA ASP A 124 4.77 16.04 10.73
C ASP A 124 5.54 15.14 9.75
N TRP A 125 5.72 13.86 10.09
CA TRP A 125 6.31 12.89 9.17
C TRP A 125 5.49 12.73 7.89
N PHE A 126 4.17 12.58 8.00
CA PHE A 126 3.28 12.45 6.85
C PHE A 126 3.35 13.66 5.93
N ILE A 127 3.26 14.88 6.48
CA ILE A 127 3.34 16.12 5.69
C ILE A 127 4.69 16.24 4.99
N ASN A 128 5.79 15.93 5.67
CA ASN A 128 7.12 15.92 5.06
C ASN A 128 7.23 14.91 3.92
N ALA A 129 6.73 13.68 4.13
CA ALA A 129 6.69 12.66 3.09
C ALA A 129 5.86 13.11 1.88
N MET A 130 4.67 13.69 2.12
CA MET A 130 3.80 14.20 1.06
C MET A 130 4.46 15.34 0.27
N ASN A 131 5.17 16.26 0.92
CA ASN A 131 5.91 17.33 0.23
C ASN A 131 7.08 16.79 -0.61
N ILE A 132 7.71 15.69 -0.19
CA ILE A 132 8.76 15.03 -0.98
C ILE A 132 8.16 14.34 -2.22
N VAL A 133 7.00 13.68 -2.09
CA VAL A 133 6.35 13.00 -3.23
C VAL A 133 5.70 13.99 -4.19
N TYR A 134 5.09 15.05 -3.65
CA TYR A 134 4.28 16.01 -4.39
C TYR A 134 4.76 17.45 -4.14
N PRO A 135 5.94 17.83 -4.65
CA PRO A 135 6.51 19.16 -4.40
C PRO A 135 5.68 20.30 -4.99
N GLU A 136 4.85 20.02 -6.00
CA GLU A 136 3.92 20.98 -6.61
C GLU A 136 2.57 21.08 -5.85
N GLY A 137 2.41 20.29 -4.78
CA GLY A 137 1.20 20.21 -3.97
C GLY A 137 0.35 18.96 -4.26
N HIS A 138 -0.54 18.65 -3.31
CA HIS A 138 -1.44 17.51 -3.39
C HIS A 138 -2.83 17.87 -2.82
N PRO A 139 -3.95 17.39 -3.41
CA PRO A 139 -5.30 17.76 -2.97
C PRO A 139 -5.61 17.51 -1.50
N TRP A 140 -4.94 16.55 -0.86
CA TRP A 140 -5.11 16.23 0.55
C TRP A 140 -4.40 17.19 1.52
N ILE A 141 -3.32 17.86 1.12
CA ILE A 141 -2.46 18.64 2.03
C ILE A 141 -2.27 20.09 1.56
N LYS A 142 -3.30 20.65 0.92
CA LYS A 142 -3.30 22.04 0.45
C LYS A 142 -3.00 23.04 1.57
#